data_AF-A0A4U6WE36-F1
#
_entry.id   AF-A0A4U6WE36-F1
#
_cell.length_a   1.000
_cell.length_b   1.000
_cell.length_c   1.000
_cell.angle_alpha   90.00
_cell.angle_beta   90.00
_cell.angle_gamma   90.00
#
_symmetry.space_group_name_H-M   'P 1'
#
loop_
_entity.id
_entity.type
_entity.pdbx_description
1 polymer ?
#
loop_
_entity_poly.entity_id
_entity_poly.type
_entity_poly.pdbx_seq_one_letter_code
_entity_poly.pdbx_strand_id
1 'polypeptide(L)'
;MVAGFRRTISFPAPKSPTPPSNKSAAYRARSASLPCRFHPLVLQLDDDVADLRALVGRLLSGASAEAVAEGAEQLGRVLVSLSDLLHHPQAQDPLRRLGRSPFAERLLDDFLRLADAHGSFRDALVSLAALQAEARAALRREEPARLASAARALRRSGRDLPRIASAARTVAAKAPPPPPADLPADAAAIAAAVVDAAAAVASASAAVFSGVSCLSVAAATARVEVEPTPCWMPSPARFATPSATPRHVVVTTRPASPMPRIWWVADLMRWMSRAKRRSAKRQHADVHGAESAAAVSQLDAAVDPDELERKAAFERLDNLGRCIADVESSGEKVFRALVNTRVSLLNILSPAF
;
A
#
# COMPACT_ATOMS: atom_id res chain seq x y z
N MET A 1 24.98 -72.96 -15.69
CA MET A 1 23.60 -72.46 -15.55
C MET A 1 23.30 -72.29 -14.06
N VAL A 2 23.32 -71.05 -13.59
CA VAL A 2 23.11 -70.69 -12.18
C VAL A 2 21.62 -70.47 -11.97
N ALA A 3 20.95 -71.36 -11.24
CA ALA A 3 19.58 -71.16 -10.78
C ALA A 3 19.62 -70.52 -9.39
N GLY A 4 19.03 -69.32 -9.28
CA GLY A 4 19.14 -68.45 -8.13
C GLY A 4 18.35 -68.92 -6.91
N PHE A 5 18.99 -68.82 -5.75
CA PHE A 5 18.32 -68.79 -4.44
C PHE A 5 18.13 -67.32 -4.05
N ARG A 6 16.89 -66.85 -3.95
CA ARG A 6 16.55 -65.64 -3.18
C ARG A 6 15.44 -65.99 -2.19
N ARG A 7 15.82 -66.04 -0.91
CA ARG A 7 14.90 -66.11 0.23
C ARG A 7 14.41 -64.68 0.52
N THR A 8 13.13 -64.41 0.31
CA THR A 8 12.45 -63.24 0.88
C THR A 8 11.77 -63.65 2.18
N ILE A 9 12.25 -63.08 3.28
CA ILE A 9 11.69 -63.21 4.62
C ILE A 9 10.55 -62.19 4.72
N SER A 10 9.32 -62.65 4.90
CA SER A 10 8.16 -61.78 5.16
C SER A 10 7.66 -62.04 6.58
N PHE A 11 7.71 -61.02 7.43
CA PHE A 11 7.05 -61.04 8.75
C PHE A 11 5.55 -60.70 8.57
N PRO A 12 4.62 -61.45 9.20
CA PRO A 12 3.22 -61.05 9.24
C PRO A 12 3.02 -60.02 10.37
N ALA A 13 2.52 -58.83 10.03
CA ALA A 13 1.98 -57.88 11.00
C ALA A 13 0.52 -58.25 11.35
N PRO A 14 0.07 -58.04 12.60
CA PRO A 14 -1.28 -58.41 13.03
C PRO A 14 -2.35 -57.50 12.43
N LYS A 15 -3.48 -58.10 12.03
CA LYS A 15 -4.66 -57.41 11.50
C LYS A 15 -5.46 -56.79 12.65
N SER A 16 -5.57 -55.47 12.70
CA SER A 16 -6.61 -54.77 13.45
C SER A 16 -7.73 -54.31 12.50
N PRO A 17 -9.01 -54.38 12.90
CA PRO A 17 -10.12 -53.93 12.07
C PRO A 17 -10.29 -52.41 12.23
N THR A 18 -9.96 -51.66 11.18
CA THR A 18 -10.30 -50.23 11.07
C THR A 18 -11.11 -50.01 9.77
N PRO A 19 -12.04 -49.04 9.75
CA PRO A 19 -13.03 -48.88 8.68
C PRO A 19 -12.36 -48.53 7.34
N PRO A 20 -13.07 -48.63 6.19
CA PRO A 20 -12.47 -48.44 4.87
C PRO A 20 -11.96 -47.00 4.72
N SER A 21 -10.69 -46.78 5.07
CA SER A 21 -9.97 -45.56 4.78
C SER A 21 -9.77 -45.49 3.26
N ASN A 22 -10.31 -44.43 2.66
CA ASN A 22 -10.18 -44.08 1.25
C ASN A 22 -8.69 -43.93 0.88
N LYS A 23 -8.03 -45.06 0.58
CA LYS A 23 -6.65 -45.08 0.07
C LYS A 23 -6.52 -44.30 -1.25
N SER A 24 -7.63 -44.13 -1.98
CA SER A 24 -7.72 -43.26 -3.16
C SER A 24 -7.58 -41.77 -2.84
N ALA A 25 -8.01 -41.32 -1.66
CA ALA A 25 -7.86 -39.93 -1.22
C ALA A 25 -6.42 -39.64 -0.75
N ALA A 26 -5.80 -40.59 -0.04
CA ALA A 26 -4.41 -40.46 0.41
C ALA A 26 -3.39 -40.54 -0.75
N TYR A 27 -3.67 -41.33 -1.79
CA TYR A 27 -2.86 -41.35 -3.00
C TYR A 27 -3.04 -40.08 -3.86
N ARG A 28 -4.25 -39.52 -3.89
CA ARG A 28 -4.56 -38.24 -4.55
C ARG A 28 -3.88 -37.04 -3.86
N ALA A 29 -3.67 -37.09 -2.54
CA ALA A 29 -2.98 -36.05 -1.78
C ALA A 29 -1.45 -36.02 -1.99
N ARG A 30 -0.83 -37.06 -2.56
CA ARG A 30 0.62 -37.12 -2.84
C ARG A 30 0.97 -37.24 -4.33
N SER A 31 -0.04 -37.22 -5.18
CA SER A 31 0.11 -37.34 -6.63
C SER A 31 -0.85 -36.38 -7.35
N ALA A 32 -0.89 -35.12 -6.93
CA ALA A 32 -1.41 -34.05 -7.77
C ALA A 32 -0.31 -33.63 -8.76
N SER A 33 0.09 -34.57 -9.64
CA SER A 33 0.80 -34.17 -10.85
C SER A 33 -0.22 -33.40 -11.68
N LEU A 34 -0.13 -32.07 -11.63
CA LEU A 34 -0.81 -31.21 -12.58
C LEU A 34 -0.53 -31.77 -13.98
N PRO A 35 -1.52 -31.83 -14.89
CA PRO A 35 -1.26 -32.18 -16.28
C PRO A 35 -0.06 -31.37 -16.78
N CYS A 36 1.00 -32.07 -17.20
CA CYS A 36 2.35 -31.55 -17.45
C CYS A 36 2.48 -30.57 -18.64
N ARG A 37 1.47 -29.74 -18.92
CA ARG A 37 1.48 -28.82 -20.08
C ARG A 37 1.97 -27.41 -19.72
N PHE A 38 1.71 -26.90 -18.51
CA PHE A 38 2.04 -25.52 -18.09
C PHE A 38 3.11 -25.40 -17.02
N HIS A 39 3.78 -26.50 -16.70
CA HIS A 39 4.66 -26.59 -15.55
C HIS A 39 5.68 -25.45 -15.44
N PRO A 40 6.37 -24.97 -16.49
CA PRO A 40 7.31 -23.87 -16.32
C PRO A 40 6.64 -22.50 -16.10
N LEU A 41 5.59 -22.16 -16.86
CA LEU A 41 4.97 -20.82 -16.80
C LEU A 41 4.10 -20.61 -15.56
N VAL A 42 3.34 -21.65 -15.16
CA VAL A 42 2.52 -21.57 -13.94
C VAL A 42 3.41 -21.54 -12.70
N LEU A 43 4.48 -22.35 -12.65
CA LEU A 43 5.43 -22.29 -11.54
C LEU A 43 6.13 -20.93 -11.46
N GLN A 44 6.58 -20.39 -12.59
CA GLN A 44 7.19 -19.06 -12.61
C GLN A 44 6.22 -17.99 -12.09
N LEU A 45 4.95 -18.04 -12.51
CA LEU A 45 3.93 -17.12 -11.99
C LEU A 45 3.71 -17.30 -10.48
N ASP A 46 3.63 -18.54 -10.01
CA ASP A 46 3.43 -18.86 -8.59
C ASP A 46 4.62 -18.38 -7.74
N ASP A 47 5.85 -18.56 -8.23
CA ASP A 47 7.09 -18.09 -7.59
C ASP A 47 7.11 -16.55 -7.53
N ASP A 48 6.85 -15.87 -8.66
CA ASP A 48 6.80 -14.40 -8.71
C ASP A 48 5.72 -13.82 -7.77
N VAL A 49 4.58 -14.51 -7.66
CA VAL A 49 3.47 -14.16 -6.78
C VAL A 49 3.85 -14.40 -5.30
N ALA A 50 4.56 -15.48 -4.99
CA ALA A 50 5.06 -15.76 -3.64
C ALA A 50 6.06 -14.68 -3.19
N ASP A 51 6.99 -14.31 -4.07
CA ASP A 51 7.95 -13.22 -3.84
C ASP A 51 7.21 -11.89 -3.61
N LEU A 52 6.23 -11.57 -4.45
CA LEU A 52 5.41 -10.37 -4.28
C LEU A 52 4.70 -10.34 -2.92
N ARG A 53 4.16 -11.47 -2.45
CA ARG A 53 3.52 -11.55 -1.13
C ARG A 53 4.51 -11.34 0.02
N ALA A 54 5.74 -11.86 -0.10
CA ALA A 54 6.79 -11.62 0.87
C ALA A 54 7.14 -10.12 0.95
N LEU A 55 7.24 -9.44 -0.20
CA LEU A 55 7.42 -7.98 -0.27
C LEU A 55 6.28 -7.21 0.40
N VAL A 56 5.03 -7.63 0.16
CA VAL A 56 3.86 -7.02 0.83
C VAL A 56 3.97 -7.15 2.34
N GLY A 57 4.38 -8.31 2.86
CA GLY A 57 4.65 -8.50 4.29
C GLY A 57 5.65 -7.50 4.86
N ARG A 58 6.72 -7.19 4.10
CA ARG A 58 7.70 -6.15 4.46
C ARG A 58 7.08 -4.76 4.46
N LEU A 59 6.34 -4.41 3.41
CA LEU A 59 5.67 -3.11 3.27
C LEU A 59 4.68 -2.83 4.40
N LEU A 60 3.96 -3.86 4.86
CA LEU A 60 3.01 -3.74 5.98
C LEU A 60 3.71 -3.59 7.34
N SER A 61 4.92 -4.15 7.48
CA SER A 61 5.72 -4.06 8.70
C SER A 61 6.48 -2.72 8.82
N GLY A 62 6.81 -2.10 7.69
CA GLY A 62 7.38 -0.76 7.63
C GLY A 62 7.66 -0.35 6.19
N ALA A 63 7.00 0.71 5.72
CA ALA A 63 7.22 1.24 4.37
C ALA A 63 8.52 2.06 4.32
N SER A 64 9.51 1.56 3.58
CA SER A 64 10.68 2.34 3.13
C SER A 64 10.52 2.71 1.65
N ALA A 65 11.22 3.75 1.19
CA ALA A 65 11.24 4.13 -0.21
C ALA A 65 11.69 2.97 -1.11
N GLU A 66 12.73 2.26 -0.70
CA GLU A 66 13.28 1.10 -1.41
C GLU A 66 12.28 -0.06 -1.49
N ALA A 67 11.62 -0.42 -0.38
CA ALA A 67 10.64 -1.51 -0.39
C ALA A 67 9.42 -1.17 -1.25
N VAL A 68 9.01 0.11 -1.29
CA VAL A 68 7.89 0.58 -2.13
C VAL A 68 8.26 0.52 -3.61
N ALA A 69 9.47 0.95 -3.97
CA ALA A 69 9.99 0.86 -5.33
C ALA A 69 10.14 -0.60 -5.79
N GLU A 70 10.72 -1.45 -4.95
CA GLU A 70 10.87 -2.89 -5.19
C GLU A 70 9.51 -3.58 -5.35
N GLY A 71 8.52 -3.23 -4.51
CA GLY A 71 7.16 -3.72 -4.65
C GLY A 71 6.50 -3.32 -5.98
N ALA A 72 6.77 -2.10 -6.46
CA ALA A 72 6.27 -1.62 -7.75
C ALA A 72 6.95 -2.34 -8.94
N GLU A 73 8.24 -2.66 -8.83
CA GLU A 73 8.94 -3.46 -9.84
C GLU A 73 8.43 -4.91 -9.87
N GLN A 74 8.26 -5.54 -8.71
CA GLN A 74 7.77 -6.92 -8.61
C GLN A 74 6.33 -7.06 -9.09
N LEU A 75 5.49 -6.03 -8.89
CA LEU A 75 4.17 -5.95 -9.53
C LEU A 75 4.27 -6.07 -11.05
N GLY A 76 5.27 -5.40 -11.65
CA GLY A 76 5.57 -5.50 -13.08
C GLY A 76 5.96 -6.92 -13.49
N ARG A 77 6.81 -7.62 -12.71
CA ARG A 77 7.23 -9.00 -13.01
C ARG A 77 6.06 -9.97 -13.03
N VAL A 78 5.21 -9.94 -12.00
CA VAL A 78 4.01 -10.80 -11.94
C VAL A 78 3.09 -10.57 -13.14
N LEU A 79 2.90 -9.30 -13.55
CA LEU A 79 2.07 -8.99 -14.72
C LEU A 79 2.69 -9.44 -16.05
N VAL A 80 4.02 -9.45 -16.16
CA VAL A 80 4.74 -10.02 -17.30
C VAL A 80 4.55 -11.54 -17.34
N SER A 81 4.82 -12.24 -16.23
CA SER A 81 4.63 -13.70 -16.14
C SER A 81 3.18 -14.12 -16.39
N LEU A 82 2.22 -13.33 -15.91
CA LEU A 82 0.80 -13.52 -16.21
C LEU A 82 0.51 -13.31 -17.70
N SER A 83 1.06 -12.26 -18.31
CA SER A 83 0.92 -12.02 -19.74
C SER A 83 1.50 -13.19 -20.55
N ASP A 84 2.68 -13.68 -20.20
CA ASP A 84 3.32 -14.81 -20.88
C ASP A 84 2.47 -16.08 -20.78
N LEU A 85 1.88 -16.34 -19.61
CA LEU A 85 0.91 -17.42 -19.42
C LEU A 85 -0.30 -17.26 -20.35
N LEU A 86 -0.89 -16.07 -20.45
CA LEU A 86 -2.10 -15.82 -21.26
C LEU A 86 -1.85 -15.86 -22.78
N HIS A 87 -0.64 -15.52 -23.23
CA HIS A 87 -0.27 -15.60 -24.65
C HIS A 87 0.10 -17.02 -25.08
N HIS A 88 0.33 -17.94 -24.14
CA HIS A 88 0.67 -19.31 -24.47
C HIS A 88 -0.56 -20.07 -25.02
N PRO A 89 -0.48 -20.69 -26.21
CA PRO A 89 -1.65 -21.29 -26.88
C PRO A 89 -2.30 -22.39 -26.05
N GLN A 90 -1.49 -23.14 -25.30
CA GLN A 90 -2.03 -24.16 -24.43
C GLN A 90 -2.92 -23.54 -23.34
N ALA A 91 -2.64 -22.32 -22.84
CA ALA A 91 -3.40 -21.72 -21.74
C ALA A 91 -4.71 -21.09 -22.23
N GLN A 92 -4.75 -20.74 -23.52
CA GLN A 92 -5.93 -20.14 -24.15
C GLN A 92 -7.07 -21.14 -24.32
N ASP A 93 -6.81 -22.38 -24.72
CA ASP A 93 -7.89 -23.36 -24.94
C ASP A 93 -8.70 -23.70 -23.67
N PRO A 94 -8.08 -23.92 -22.50
CA PRO A 94 -8.78 -24.07 -21.23
C PRO A 94 -9.55 -22.82 -20.81
N LEU A 95 -8.98 -21.62 -21.02
CA LEU A 95 -9.65 -20.36 -20.69
C LEU A 95 -10.82 -20.06 -21.64
N ARG A 96 -10.73 -20.41 -22.93
CA ARG A 96 -11.83 -20.32 -23.91
C ARG A 96 -13.06 -21.12 -23.46
N ARG A 97 -12.85 -22.26 -22.79
CA ARG A 97 -13.94 -23.09 -22.24
C ARG A 97 -14.69 -22.40 -21.09
N LEU A 98 -14.11 -21.40 -20.44
CA LEU A 98 -14.82 -20.58 -19.45
C LEU A 98 -15.90 -19.71 -20.10
N GLY A 99 -15.74 -19.37 -21.38
CA GLY A 99 -16.64 -18.53 -22.17
C GLY A 99 -17.05 -17.23 -21.44
N ARG A 100 -18.27 -16.75 -21.72
CA ARG A 100 -18.92 -15.69 -20.94
C ARG A 100 -19.61 -16.27 -19.71
N SER A 101 -18.82 -16.78 -18.76
CA SER A 101 -19.32 -17.19 -17.45
C SER A 101 -19.28 -16.03 -16.45
N PRO A 102 -20.08 -16.05 -15.37
CA PRO A 102 -19.99 -15.07 -14.29
C PRO A 102 -18.59 -15.00 -13.66
N PHE A 103 -17.85 -16.11 -13.69
CA PHE A 103 -16.44 -16.16 -13.29
C PHE A 103 -15.57 -15.28 -14.19
N ALA A 104 -15.72 -15.45 -15.51
CA ALA A 104 -14.97 -14.71 -16.53
C ALA A 104 -15.29 -13.21 -16.53
N GLU A 105 -16.57 -12.85 -16.44
CA GLU A 105 -17.00 -11.45 -16.31
C GLU A 105 -16.40 -10.80 -15.06
N ARG A 106 -16.39 -11.53 -13.94
CA ARG A 106 -15.81 -11.01 -12.71
C ARG A 106 -14.30 -10.78 -12.82
N LEU A 107 -13.58 -11.72 -13.44
CA LEU A 107 -12.14 -11.59 -13.65
C LEU A 107 -11.82 -10.35 -14.51
N LEU A 108 -12.59 -10.13 -15.57
CA LEU A 108 -12.47 -8.95 -16.44
C LEU A 108 -12.76 -7.64 -15.71
N ASP A 109 -13.77 -7.64 -14.85
CA ASP A 109 -14.10 -6.50 -13.98
C ASP A 109 -12.98 -6.23 -12.95
N ASP A 110 -12.35 -7.28 -12.42
CA ASP A 110 -11.26 -7.15 -11.45
C ASP A 110 -10.02 -6.51 -12.10
N PHE A 111 -9.64 -6.92 -13.31
CA PHE A 111 -8.56 -6.24 -14.06
C PHE A 111 -8.91 -4.81 -14.46
N LEU A 112 -10.18 -4.52 -14.79
CA LEU A 112 -10.63 -3.16 -15.07
C LEU A 112 -10.48 -2.27 -13.84
N ARG A 113 -10.97 -2.72 -12.69
CA ARG A 113 -10.86 -2.01 -11.40
C ARG A 113 -9.40 -1.78 -11.00
N LEU A 114 -8.52 -2.75 -11.26
CA LEU A 114 -7.09 -2.59 -11.04
C LEU A 114 -6.49 -1.54 -11.97
N ALA A 115 -6.84 -1.55 -13.26
CA ALA A 115 -6.39 -0.55 -14.20
C ALA A 115 -6.86 0.87 -13.79
N ASP A 116 -8.13 1.02 -13.40
CA ASP A 116 -8.69 2.29 -12.93
C ASP A 116 -8.01 2.80 -11.65
N ALA A 117 -7.71 1.91 -10.71
CA ALA A 117 -6.96 2.23 -9.50
C ALA A 117 -5.53 2.67 -9.82
N HIS A 118 -4.84 1.99 -10.74
CA HIS A 118 -3.51 2.39 -11.20
C HIS A 118 -3.52 3.69 -12.00
N GLY A 119 -4.56 3.96 -12.80
CA GLY A 119 -4.77 5.25 -13.46
C GLY A 119 -4.90 6.38 -12.45
N SER A 120 -5.81 6.22 -11.49
CA SER A 120 -6.02 7.20 -10.40
C SER A 120 -4.75 7.40 -9.55
N PHE A 121 -4.01 6.31 -9.31
CA PHE A 121 -2.75 6.36 -8.58
C PHE A 121 -1.69 7.17 -9.32
N ARG A 122 -1.53 6.97 -10.63
CA ARG A 122 -0.60 7.73 -11.47
C ARG A 122 -0.92 9.22 -11.46
N ASP A 123 -2.20 9.60 -11.58
CA ASP A 123 -2.62 11.00 -11.49
C ASP A 123 -2.25 11.61 -10.12
N ALA A 124 -2.44 10.84 -9.04
CA ALA A 124 -2.02 11.25 -7.71
C ALA A 124 -0.49 11.37 -7.59
N LEU A 125 0.30 10.47 -8.19
CA LEU A 125 1.77 10.57 -8.20
C LEU A 125 2.26 11.85 -8.87
N VAL A 126 1.69 12.22 -10.02
CA VAL A 126 2.04 13.47 -10.72
C VAL A 126 1.78 14.68 -9.81
N SER A 127 0.65 14.70 -9.10
CA SER A 127 0.35 15.76 -8.13
C SER A 127 1.34 15.78 -6.94
N LEU A 128 1.72 14.60 -6.44
CA LEU A 128 2.67 14.47 -5.33
C LEU A 128 4.08 14.90 -5.74
N ALA A 129 4.52 14.60 -6.96
CA ALA A 129 5.79 15.01 -7.51
C ALA A 129 5.89 16.55 -7.57
N ALA A 130 4.85 17.21 -8.09
CA ALA A 130 4.79 18.67 -8.14
C ALA A 130 4.84 19.30 -6.73
N LEU A 131 4.06 18.77 -5.78
CA LEU A 131 4.02 19.25 -4.40
C LEU A 131 5.33 18.98 -3.64
N GLN A 132 5.98 17.85 -3.90
CA GLN A 132 7.29 17.51 -3.35
C GLN A 132 8.36 18.49 -3.86
N ALA A 133 8.34 18.81 -5.15
CA ALA A 133 9.26 19.76 -5.75
C ALA A 133 9.05 21.18 -5.20
N GLU A 134 7.80 21.61 -5.02
CA GLU A 134 7.45 22.89 -4.40
C GLU A 134 7.92 22.95 -2.94
N ALA A 135 7.65 21.93 -2.14
CA ALA A 135 8.10 21.85 -0.75
C ALA A 135 9.63 21.88 -0.65
N ARG A 136 10.32 21.17 -1.54
CA ARG A 136 11.79 21.18 -1.64
C ARG A 136 12.32 22.56 -2.02
N ALA A 137 11.72 23.24 -2.98
CA ALA A 137 12.11 24.58 -3.39
C ALA A 137 11.90 25.61 -2.28
N ALA A 138 10.76 25.57 -1.59
CA ALA A 138 10.47 26.44 -0.45
C ALA A 138 11.46 26.22 0.71
N LEU A 139 11.88 24.98 0.94
CA LEU A 139 12.91 24.65 1.94
C LEU A 139 14.31 25.16 1.56
N ARG A 140 14.65 25.17 0.26
CA ARG A 140 15.90 25.76 -0.25
C ARG A 140 15.92 27.28 -0.13
N ARG A 141 14.79 27.93 -0.43
CA ARG A 141 14.64 29.39 -0.41
C ARG A 141 14.33 29.96 0.97
N GLU A 142 14.15 29.11 1.99
CA GLU A 142 13.82 29.51 3.36
C GLU A 142 12.51 30.32 3.43
N GLU A 143 11.50 29.86 2.68
CA GLU A 143 10.17 30.50 2.63
C GLU A 143 9.17 29.72 3.53
N PRO A 144 9.08 30.00 4.84
CA PRO A 144 8.34 29.16 5.79
C PRO A 144 6.83 29.09 5.51
N ALA A 145 6.24 30.19 5.03
CA ALA A 145 4.82 30.23 4.68
C ALA A 145 4.50 29.31 3.49
N ARG A 146 5.35 29.34 2.45
CA ARG A 146 5.22 28.47 1.26
C ARG A 146 5.53 27.02 1.59
N LEU A 147 6.53 26.77 2.44
CA LEU A 147 6.82 25.43 2.93
C LEU A 147 5.64 24.84 3.71
N ALA A 148 5.02 25.65 4.58
CA ALA A 148 3.84 25.22 5.34
C ALA A 148 2.62 24.96 4.43
N SER A 149 2.39 25.78 3.39
CA SER A 149 1.31 25.52 2.43
C SER A 149 1.58 24.27 1.59
N ALA A 150 2.79 24.12 1.04
CA ALA A 150 3.19 22.96 0.23
C ALA A 150 3.13 21.68 1.06
N ALA A 151 3.59 21.70 2.32
CA ALA A 151 3.49 20.55 3.22
C ALA A 151 2.03 20.18 3.56
N ARG A 152 1.14 21.17 3.75
CA ARG A 152 -0.30 20.88 3.95
C ARG A 152 -0.91 20.26 2.70
N ALA A 153 -0.59 20.77 1.52
CA ALA A 153 -1.05 20.22 0.25
C ALA A 153 -0.52 18.79 0.02
N LEU A 154 0.77 18.55 0.28
CA LEU A 154 1.42 17.24 0.20
C LEU A 154 0.71 16.21 1.11
N ARG A 155 0.38 16.58 2.36
CA ARG A 155 -0.41 15.69 3.25
C ARG A 155 -1.82 15.43 2.75
N ARG A 156 -2.48 16.43 2.17
CA ARG A 156 -3.84 16.28 1.66
C ARG A 156 -3.84 15.32 0.48
N SER A 157 -2.98 15.53 -0.51
CA SER A 157 -2.82 14.64 -1.66
C SER A 157 -2.42 13.22 -1.22
N GLY A 158 -1.48 13.11 -0.27
CA GLY A 158 -1.09 11.82 0.31
C GLY A 158 -2.24 11.06 0.99
N ARG A 159 -3.27 11.74 1.50
CA ARG A 159 -4.46 11.11 2.14
C ARG A 159 -5.49 10.57 1.15
N ASP A 160 -5.36 10.88 -0.14
CA ASP A 160 -6.22 10.31 -1.17
C ASP A 160 -5.74 8.91 -1.59
N LEU A 161 -4.44 8.64 -1.48
CA LEU A 161 -3.82 7.35 -1.81
C LEU A 161 -4.41 6.15 -1.05
N PRO A 162 -4.73 6.20 0.26
CA PRO A 162 -5.41 5.09 0.96
C PRO A 162 -6.80 4.78 0.41
N ARG A 163 -7.51 5.77 -0.16
CA ARG A 163 -8.81 5.53 -0.81
C ARG A 163 -8.62 4.76 -2.11
N ILE A 164 -7.63 5.15 -2.92
CA ILE A 164 -7.24 4.42 -4.14
C ILE A 164 -6.77 3.00 -3.77
N ALA A 165 -5.99 2.86 -2.70
CA ALA A 165 -5.57 1.56 -2.16
C ALA A 165 -6.77 0.71 -1.75
N SER A 166 -7.79 1.29 -1.13
CA SER A 166 -9.01 0.57 -0.76
C SER A 166 -9.75 0.03 -1.99
N ALA A 167 -9.79 0.79 -3.09
CA ALA A 167 -10.37 0.32 -4.34
C ALA A 167 -9.63 -0.91 -4.88
N ALA A 168 -8.30 -0.90 -4.89
CA ALA A 168 -7.49 -2.07 -5.24
C ALA A 168 -7.75 -3.26 -4.29
N ARG A 169 -7.85 -3.04 -2.97
CA ARG A 169 -8.13 -4.12 -1.99
C ARG A 169 -9.48 -4.80 -2.21
N THR A 170 -10.48 -4.11 -2.75
CA THR A 170 -11.79 -4.74 -3.02
C THR A 170 -11.70 -5.91 -3.99
N VAL A 171 -10.69 -5.91 -4.86
CA VAL A 171 -10.40 -7.03 -5.78
C VAL A 171 -9.84 -8.21 -5.00
N ALA A 172 -8.86 -7.99 -4.11
CA ALA A 172 -8.26 -9.04 -3.27
C ALA A 172 -9.21 -9.59 -2.18
N ALA A 173 -10.12 -8.77 -1.65
CA ALA A 173 -10.98 -9.14 -0.53
C ALA A 173 -12.16 -10.03 -0.92
N LYS A 174 -12.54 -10.08 -2.20
CA LYS A 174 -13.66 -10.91 -2.64
C LYS A 174 -13.15 -12.33 -2.88
N ALA A 175 -13.84 -13.30 -2.28
CA ALA A 175 -13.55 -14.70 -2.53
C ALA A 175 -13.61 -15.02 -4.04
N PRO A 176 -12.71 -15.88 -4.55
CA PRO A 176 -12.76 -16.37 -5.92
C PRO A 176 -14.16 -16.94 -6.21
N PRO A 177 -14.80 -16.59 -7.34
CA PRO A 177 -16.00 -17.30 -7.75
C PRO A 177 -15.64 -18.78 -7.96
N PRO A 178 -16.49 -19.74 -7.55
CA PRO A 178 -16.24 -21.14 -7.83
C PRO A 178 -16.17 -21.32 -9.35
N PRO A 179 -15.16 -22.05 -9.86
CA PRO A 179 -15.12 -22.38 -11.28
C PRO A 179 -16.36 -23.22 -11.64
N PRO A 180 -16.89 -23.11 -12.87
CA PRO A 180 -17.91 -24.02 -13.41
C PRO A 180 -17.63 -25.49 -13.04
N ALA A 181 -18.64 -26.19 -12.51
CA ALA A 181 -18.48 -27.52 -11.91
C ALA A 181 -17.93 -28.60 -12.87
N ASP A 182 -18.10 -28.41 -14.18
CA ASP A 182 -17.69 -29.35 -15.22
C ASP A 182 -16.34 -29.00 -15.88
N LEU A 183 -15.58 -28.06 -15.31
CA LEU A 183 -14.26 -27.71 -15.86
C LEU A 183 -13.25 -28.84 -15.65
N PRO A 184 -12.48 -29.20 -16.70
CA PRO A 184 -11.37 -30.12 -16.53
C PRO A 184 -10.31 -29.51 -15.62
N ALA A 185 -9.56 -30.37 -14.93
CA ALA A 185 -8.65 -29.97 -13.85
C ALA A 185 -7.53 -29.01 -14.30
N ASP A 186 -7.09 -29.11 -15.56
CA ASP A 186 -6.13 -28.18 -16.17
C ASP A 186 -6.70 -26.77 -16.32
N ALA A 187 -7.94 -26.64 -16.78
CA ALA A 187 -8.63 -25.36 -16.90
C ALA A 187 -8.88 -24.71 -15.53
N ALA A 188 -9.28 -25.51 -14.55
CA ALA A 188 -9.47 -25.04 -13.18
C ALA A 188 -8.16 -24.53 -12.55
N ALA A 189 -7.04 -25.22 -12.79
CA ALA A 189 -5.72 -24.81 -12.27
C ALA A 189 -5.25 -23.48 -12.87
N ILE A 190 -5.39 -23.28 -14.19
CA ILE A 190 -5.01 -22.02 -14.86
C ILE A 190 -5.91 -20.87 -14.39
N ALA A 191 -7.22 -21.10 -14.33
CA ALA A 191 -8.17 -20.11 -13.83
C ALA A 191 -7.84 -19.70 -12.38
N ALA A 192 -7.48 -20.67 -11.53
CA ALA A 192 -7.04 -20.42 -10.16
C ALA A 192 -5.74 -19.61 -10.12
N ALA A 193 -4.73 -19.94 -10.93
CA ALA A 193 -3.47 -19.20 -10.99
C ALA A 193 -3.66 -17.74 -11.45
N VAL A 194 -4.51 -17.51 -12.45
CA VAL A 194 -4.83 -16.15 -12.94
C VAL A 194 -5.56 -15.33 -11.86
N VAL A 195 -6.51 -15.95 -11.14
CA VAL A 195 -7.21 -15.29 -10.02
C VAL A 195 -6.26 -15.01 -8.86
N ASP A 196 -5.38 -15.95 -8.52
CA ASP A 196 -4.40 -15.80 -7.44
C ASP A 196 -3.41 -14.67 -7.75
N ALA A 197 -2.93 -14.59 -9.00
CA ALA A 197 -2.11 -13.48 -9.49
C ALA A 197 -2.86 -12.15 -9.42
N ALA A 198 -4.12 -12.08 -9.87
CA ALA A 198 -4.93 -10.86 -9.78
C ALA A 198 -5.13 -10.40 -8.32
N ALA A 199 -5.40 -11.33 -7.40
CA ALA A 199 -5.53 -11.04 -5.97
C ALA A 199 -4.20 -10.57 -5.35
N ALA A 200 -3.07 -11.19 -5.72
CA ALA A 200 -1.74 -10.78 -5.28
C ALA A 200 -1.38 -9.37 -5.78
N VAL A 201 -1.60 -9.10 -7.07
CA VAL A 201 -1.41 -7.77 -7.68
C VAL A 201 -2.28 -6.72 -7.00
N ALA A 202 -3.55 -7.04 -6.70
CA ALA A 202 -4.46 -6.16 -5.98
C ALA A 202 -3.98 -5.80 -4.57
N SER A 203 -3.58 -6.82 -3.81
CA SER A 203 -3.00 -6.71 -2.47
C SER A 203 -1.73 -5.84 -2.48
N ALA A 204 -0.81 -6.14 -3.40
CA ALA A 204 0.46 -5.45 -3.50
C ALA A 204 0.32 -4.00 -3.98
N SER A 205 -0.56 -3.75 -4.96
CA SER A 205 -0.89 -2.39 -5.40
C SER A 205 -1.38 -1.55 -4.22
N ALA A 206 -2.30 -2.09 -3.41
CA ALA A 206 -2.78 -1.40 -2.23
C ALA A 206 -1.69 -1.14 -1.17
N ALA A 207 -0.75 -2.06 -1.01
CA ALA A 207 0.39 -1.90 -0.11
C ALA A 207 1.35 -0.80 -0.61
N VAL A 208 1.70 -0.80 -1.90
CA VAL A 208 2.51 0.24 -2.55
C VAL A 208 1.86 1.61 -2.42
N PHE A 209 0.56 1.73 -2.73
CA PHE A 209 -0.17 3.00 -2.64
C PHE A 209 -0.20 3.54 -1.21
N SER A 210 -0.41 2.64 -0.23
CA SER A 210 -0.36 3.00 1.20
C SER A 210 1.05 3.37 1.65
N GLY A 211 2.09 2.71 1.10
CA GLY A 211 3.49 3.03 1.37
C GLY A 211 3.87 4.42 0.89
N VAL A 212 3.51 4.79 -0.34
CA VAL A 212 3.68 6.16 -0.86
C VAL A 212 2.92 7.17 -0.01
N SER A 213 1.70 6.84 0.44
CA SER A 213 0.94 7.70 1.37
C SER A 213 1.72 7.96 2.67
N CYS A 214 2.26 6.90 3.29
CA CYS A 214 3.06 7.02 4.51
C CYS A 214 4.31 7.88 4.31
N LEU A 215 5.04 7.67 3.20
CA LEU A 215 6.23 8.47 2.86
C LEU A 215 5.88 9.94 2.61
N SER A 216 4.77 10.22 1.92
CA SER A 216 4.27 11.56 1.67
C SER A 216 3.91 12.29 2.97
N VAL A 217 3.18 11.62 3.87
CA VAL A 217 2.81 12.17 5.18
C VAL A 217 4.06 12.42 6.05
N ALA A 218 5.04 11.51 6.02
CA ALA A 218 6.30 11.64 6.76
C ALA A 218 7.20 12.76 6.21
N ALA A 219 7.25 12.95 4.89
CA ALA A 219 7.98 14.07 4.28
C ALA A 219 7.34 15.41 4.64
N ALA A 220 6.01 15.46 4.64
CA ALA A 220 5.29 16.68 4.95
C ALA A 220 5.36 17.09 6.42
N THR A 221 5.67 16.18 7.36
CA THR A 221 5.89 16.50 8.78
C THR A 221 7.26 17.08 9.07
N ALA A 222 8.20 17.01 8.13
CA ALA A 222 9.62 17.15 8.43
C ALA A 222 10.09 18.55 8.86
N ARG A 223 9.28 19.60 8.67
CA ARG A 223 9.61 21.01 8.97
C ARG A 223 8.44 21.88 9.42
N VAL A 224 7.27 21.29 9.63
CA VAL A 224 6.06 22.06 9.93
C VAL A 224 5.95 22.22 11.45
N GLU A 225 6.81 23.05 12.02
CA GLU A 225 6.41 23.86 13.16
C GLU A 225 5.49 24.95 12.61
N VAL A 226 4.19 24.68 12.61
CA VAL A 226 3.25 25.80 12.65
C VAL A 226 3.43 26.37 14.06
N GLU A 227 4.19 27.47 14.21
CA GLU A 227 3.92 28.45 15.26
C GLU A 227 2.40 28.66 15.17
N PRO A 228 1.61 28.14 16.13
CA PRO A 228 0.17 28.20 16.03
C PRO A 228 -0.16 29.67 16.22
N THR A 229 -0.28 30.43 15.14
CA THR A 229 -0.89 31.75 15.21
C THR A 229 -2.28 31.46 15.76
N PRO A 230 -2.56 31.80 17.04
CA PRO A 230 -3.80 31.39 17.64
C PRO A 230 -4.89 32.15 16.88
N CYS A 231 -5.77 31.40 16.20
CA CYS A 231 -6.91 31.92 15.45
C CYS A 231 -7.99 32.57 16.34
N TRP A 232 -7.63 32.93 17.58
CA TRP A 232 -8.47 33.59 18.58
C TRP A 232 -8.08 35.05 18.85
N MET A 233 -7.29 35.68 17.97
CA MET A 233 -7.27 37.14 17.93
C MET A 233 -8.45 37.59 17.06
N PRO A 234 -9.59 38.04 17.63
CA PRO A 234 -10.52 38.83 16.86
C PRO A 234 -9.77 40.10 16.42
N SER A 235 -9.87 40.43 15.14
CA SER A 235 -9.47 41.75 14.64
C SER A 235 -10.04 42.84 15.56
N PRO A 236 -9.28 43.89 15.90
CA PRO A 236 -9.83 44.99 16.70
C PRO A 236 -10.95 45.65 15.90
N ALA A 237 -12.18 45.37 16.35
CA ALA A 237 -13.39 46.00 15.85
C ALA A 237 -13.27 47.51 16.03
N ARG A 238 -13.33 48.27 14.94
CA ARG A 238 -13.59 49.71 15.02
C ARG A 238 -15.06 49.90 15.36
N PHE A 239 -15.28 50.79 16.31
CA PHE A 239 -16.54 51.11 16.97
C PHE A 239 -17.71 51.38 16.00
N ALA A 240 -18.87 50.87 16.39
CA ALA A 240 -20.17 51.09 15.78
C ALA A 240 -20.73 52.50 16.06
N THR A 241 -21.67 52.95 15.23
CA THR A 241 -22.84 53.73 15.67
C THR A 241 -24.11 53.29 14.92
N PRO A 242 -25.32 53.50 15.47
CA PRO A 242 -26.49 52.65 15.22
C PRO A 242 -27.63 53.35 14.45
N SER A 243 -28.57 52.57 13.89
CA SER A 243 -29.92 53.05 13.54
C SER A 243 -30.97 51.91 13.55
N ALA A 244 -31.90 52.03 14.51
CA ALA A 244 -33.35 51.72 14.51
C ALA A 244 -33.95 50.45 13.85
N THR A 245 -34.30 49.45 14.70
CA THR A 245 -35.63 48.78 14.95
C THR A 245 -36.71 48.59 13.85
N PRO A 246 -37.71 47.66 14.01
CA PRO A 246 -37.70 46.33 14.68
C PRO A 246 -38.62 45.23 14.05
N ARG A 247 -38.64 44.04 14.71
CA ARG A 247 -39.70 42.99 14.83
C ARG A 247 -39.76 41.84 13.80
N HIS A 248 -39.54 40.60 14.27
CA HIS A 248 -40.59 39.66 14.68
C HIS A 248 -40.02 38.47 15.49
N VAL A 249 -40.78 38.05 16.51
CA VAL A 249 -40.50 36.96 17.46
C VAL A 249 -41.18 35.68 16.99
N VAL A 250 -40.48 34.54 17.01
CA VAL A 250 -41.10 33.22 17.15
C VAL A 250 -40.23 32.36 18.08
N VAL A 251 -40.86 31.87 19.14
CA VAL A 251 -40.37 30.90 20.12
C VAL A 251 -40.99 29.54 19.81
N THR A 252 -40.21 28.46 19.95
CA THR A 252 -40.52 27.08 20.45
C THR A 252 -39.63 26.09 19.69
N THR A 253 -39.01 25.02 20.21
CA THR A 253 -38.78 24.41 21.53
C THR A 253 -37.67 23.37 21.30
N ARG A 254 -36.77 23.20 22.28
CA ARG A 254 -35.76 22.12 22.35
C ARG A 254 -36.42 20.79 22.76
N PRO A 255 -35.77 19.64 22.52
CA PRO A 255 -34.99 18.98 23.59
C PRO A 255 -33.61 18.50 23.08
N ALA A 256 -32.48 18.83 23.73
CA ALA A 256 -31.86 18.19 24.90
C ALA A 256 -31.00 16.93 24.58
N SER A 257 -29.73 17.18 24.18
CA SER A 257 -28.43 16.60 24.64
C SER A 257 -28.17 15.07 24.65
N PRO A 258 -26.89 14.55 24.59
CA PRO A 258 -25.66 15.19 25.12
C PRO A 258 -24.31 15.05 24.36
N MET A 259 -23.52 16.14 24.54
CA MET A 259 -22.05 16.24 24.73
C MET A 259 -21.07 16.03 23.55
N PRO A 260 -20.38 17.09 23.07
CA PRO A 260 -19.10 16.96 22.40
C PRO A 260 -18.00 16.82 23.46
N ARG A 261 -17.32 15.67 23.47
CA ARG A 261 -16.17 15.40 24.34
C ARG A 261 -15.02 16.36 24.04
N ILE A 262 -14.77 17.20 25.03
CA ILE A 262 -13.55 17.91 25.41
C ILE A 262 -12.26 17.28 24.84
N TRP A 263 -11.84 17.69 23.64
CA TRP A 263 -10.50 17.42 23.09
C TRP A 263 -9.47 18.48 23.49
N TRP A 264 -9.92 19.70 23.79
CA TRP A 264 -9.05 20.83 24.10
C TRP A 264 -8.27 20.66 25.40
N VAL A 265 -8.83 19.97 26.41
CA VAL A 265 -8.11 19.70 27.67
C VAL A 265 -6.95 18.73 27.43
N ALA A 266 -7.14 17.72 26.58
CA ALA A 266 -6.05 16.81 26.22
C ALA A 266 -4.93 17.54 25.47
N ASP A 267 -5.27 18.43 24.54
CA ASP A 267 -4.29 19.25 23.83
C ASP A 267 -3.62 20.31 24.72
N LEU A 268 -4.36 20.94 25.64
CA LEU A 268 -3.83 21.87 26.63
C LEU A 268 -2.84 21.16 27.58
N MET A 269 -3.19 19.97 28.05
CA MET A 269 -2.31 19.13 28.87
C MET A 269 -1.07 18.69 28.09
N ARG A 270 -1.20 18.40 26.78
CA ARG A 270 -0.08 18.08 25.88
C ARG A 270 0.80 19.29 25.59
N TRP A 271 0.24 20.50 25.57
CA TRP A 271 0.96 21.76 25.43
C TRP A 271 1.74 22.09 26.71
N MET A 272 1.08 22.07 27.87
CA MET A 272 1.73 22.31 29.17
C MET A 272 2.85 21.31 29.45
N SER A 273 2.66 20.03 29.09
CA SER A 273 3.71 19.01 29.23
C SER A 273 4.92 19.29 28.33
N ARG A 274 4.72 19.86 27.14
CA ARG A 274 5.81 20.24 26.23
C ARG A 274 6.50 21.53 26.69
N ALA A 275 5.76 22.52 27.18
CA ALA A 275 6.33 23.74 27.76
C ALA A 275 7.17 23.42 29.00
N LYS A 276 6.70 22.53 29.87
CA LYS A 276 7.43 22.09 31.07
C LYS A 276 8.73 21.36 30.73
N ARG A 277 8.75 20.53 29.68
CA ARG A 277 9.98 19.90 29.16
C ARG A 277 10.98 20.92 28.60
N ARG A 278 10.52 21.98 27.94
CA ARG A 278 11.39 23.07 27.47
C ARG A 278 11.99 23.87 28.64
N SER A 279 11.22 24.13 29.69
CA SER A 279 11.71 24.81 30.90
C SER A 279 12.75 23.99 31.65
N ALA A 280 12.54 22.68 31.78
CA ALA A 280 13.51 21.77 32.41
C ALA A 280 14.81 21.68 31.59
N LYS A 281 14.73 21.68 30.26
CA LYS A 281 15.91 21.65 29.38
C LYS A 281 16.75 22.93 29.46
N ARG A 282 16.12 24.10 29.68
CA ARG A 282 16.84 25.37 29.93
C ARG A 282 17.54 25.37 31.29
N GLN A 283 16.87 24.89 32.34
CA GLN A 283 17.47 24.78 33.68
C GLN A 283 18.63 23.79 33.73
N HIS A 284 18.59 22.71 32.94
CA HIS A 284 19.70 21.74 32.85
C HIS A 284 20.91 22.29 32.08
N ALA A 285 20.71 23.26 31.19
CA ALA A 285 21.80 23.94 30.48
C ALA A 285 22.50 24.98 31.36
N ASP A 286 21.76 25.71 32.20
CA ASP A 286 22.31 26.73 33.10
C ASP A 286 23.12 26.11 34.27
N VAL A 287 22.77 24.89 34.72
CA VAL A 287 23.47 24.22 35.84
C VAL A 287 24.76 23.52 35.41
N HIS A 288 24.91 23.11 34.14
CA HIS A 288 26.15 22.51 33.63
C HIS A 288 27.12 23.50 32.98
N GLY A 289 26.74 24.78 32.87
CA GLY A 289 27.57 25.83 32.25
C GLY A 289 28.67 26.43 33.14
N ALA A 290 28.77 26.04 34.42
CA ALA A 290 29.63 26.72 35.39
C ALA A 290 30.92 25.96 35.80
N GLU A 291 31.08 24.66 35.51
CA GLU A 291 32.18 23.86 36.11
C GLU A 291 33.14 23.14 35.13
N SER A 292 33.10 23.41 33.82
CA SER A 292 34.04 22.75 32.87
C SER A 292 34.63 23.70 31.82
N ALA A 293 35.00 24.92 32.24
CA ALA A 293 35.65 25.90 31.36
C ALA A 293 37.19 25.74 31.27
N ALA A 294 37.78 24.70 31.87
CA ALA A 294 39.23 24.47 31.80
C ALA A 294 39.52 23.03 31.39
N ALA A 295 40.14 22.88 30.22
CA ALA A 295 40.64 21.66 29.60
C ALA A 295 39.58 20.76 28.91
N VAL A 296 39.26 21.05 27.65
CA VAL A 296 39.71 20.29 26.46
C VAL A 296 39.30 21.09 25.21
N SER A 297 40.28 21.59 24.48
CA SER A 297 40.11 22.06 23.10
C SER A 297 39.94 20.85 22.18
N GLN A 298 38.72 20.47 21.86
CA GLN A 298 38.38 19.68 20.67
C GLN A 298 37.08 20.23 20.07
N LEU A 299 37.13 20.55 18.78
CA LEU A 299 36.00 21.05 18.00
C LEU A 299 34.88 20.01 17.98
N ASP A 300 33.89 20.17 18.85
CA ASP A 300 32.52 19.82 18.51
C ASP A 300 31.75 21.14 18.45
N ALA A 301 31.72 21.74 17.25
CA ALA A 301 30.70 22.74 16.96
C ALA A 301 29.36 22.01 17.06
N ALA A 302 28.71 22.11 18.22
CA ALA A 302 27.39 21.56 18.46
C ALA A 302 26.49 22.03 17.31
N VAL A 303 26.21 21.13 16.35
CA VAL A 303 25.42 21.47 15.17
C VAL A 303 24.10 22.01 15.67
N ASP A 304 23.74 23.19 15.19
CA ASP A 304 22.49 23.84 15.55
C ASP A 304 21.34 22.82 15.34
N PRO A 305 20.51 22.53 16.37
CA PRO A 305 19.37 21.63 16.22
C PRO A 305 18.47 22.03 15.04
N ASP A 306 18.37 23.33 14.75
CA ASP A 306 17.60 23.85 13.62
C ASP A 306 18.28 23.56 12.27
N GLU A 307 19.58 23.32 12.22
CA GLU A 307 20.26 22.89 11.00
C GLU A 307 20.09 21.37 10.78
N LEU A 308 20.15 20.57 11.84
CA LEU A 308 19.92 19.12 11.81
C LEU A 308 18.50 18.80 11.32
N GLU A 309 17.50 19.49 11.86
CA GLU A 309 16.12 19.32 11.41
C GLU A 309 15.92 19.70 9.94
N ARG A 310 16.77 20.59 9.39
CA ARG A 310 16.67 21.06 8.01
C ARG A 310 17.21 20.00 7.07
N LYS A 311 18.37 19.47 7.42
CA LYS A 311 18.99 18.32 6.74
C LYS A 311 18.04 17.14 6.72
N ALA A 312 17.46 16.78 7.88
CA ALA A 312 16.49 15.70 7.97
C ALA A 312 15.21 15.93 7.14
N ALA A 313 14.79 17.19 6.94
CA ALA A 313 13.65 17.50 6.08
C ALA A 313 13.97 17.43 4.60
N PHE A 314 15.17 17.88 4.21
CA PHE A 314 15.68 17.68 2.86
C PHE A 314 15.76 16.21 2.51
N GLU A 315 16.33 15.39 3.40
CA GLU A 315 16.45 13.95 3.21
C GLU A 315 15.08 13.28 3.03
N ARG A 316 14.07 13.63 3.86
CA ARG A 316 12.73 13.05 3.70
C ARG A 316 12.05 13.45 2.39
N LEU A 317 12.18 14.71 1.98
CA LEU A 317 11.67 15.16 0.69
C LEU A 317 12.40 14.51 -0.47
N ASP A 318 13.72 14.32 -0.37
CA ASP A 318 14.52 13.61 -1.38
C ASP A 318 14.14 12.14 -1.48
N ASN A 319 14.02 11.46 -0.34
CA ASN A 319 13.62 10.06 -0.28
C ASN A 319 12.22 9.86 -0.88
N LEU A 320 11.27 10.78 -0.60
CA LEU A 320 9.96 10.77 -1.25
C LEU A 320 10.07 10.99 -2.76
N GLY A 321 10.87 11.97 -3.20
CA GLY A 321 11.04 12.27 -4.62
C GLY A 321 11.62 11.11 -5.41
N ARG A 322 12.64 10.44 -4.88
CA ARG A 322 13.21 9.21 -5.47
C ARG A 322 12.17 8.10 -5.55
N CYS A 323 11.47 7.84 -4.44
CA CYS A 323 10.41 6.83 -4.40
C CYS A 323 9.31 7.09 -5.45
N ILE A 324 8.85 8.34 -5.58
CA ILE A 324 7.85 8.71 -6.59
C ILE A 324 8.40 8.42 -8.00
N ALA A 325 9.62 8.85 -8.32
CA ALA A 325 10.22 8.61 -9.63
C ALA A 325 10.37 7.11 -9.96
N ASP A 326 10.83 6.31 -9.00
CA ASP A 326 10.98 4.86 -9.16
C ASP A 326 9.63 4.17 -9.41
N VAL A 327 8.62 4.54 -8.63
CA VAL A 327 7.25 4.01 -8.77
C VAL A 327 6.59 4.50 -10.06
N GLU A 328 6.80 5.74 -10.49
CA GLU A 328 6.29 6.25 -11.77
C GLU A 328 6.89 5.50 -12.96
N SER A 329 8.20 5.20 -12.91
CA SER A 329 8.91 4.49 -13.98
C SER A 329 8.37 3.08 -14.22
N SER A 330 7.89 2.41 -13.16
CA SER A 330 7.26 1.09 -13.20
C SER A 330 5.75 1.18 -13.42
N GLY A 331 5.10 2.24 -12.94
CA GLY A 331 3.65 2.42 -12.96
C GLY A 331 3.03 2.47 -14.35
N GLU A 332 3.71 3.05 -15.36
CA GLU A 332 3.23 3.01 -16.74
C GLU A 332 3.24 1.58 -17.31
N LYS A 333 4.30 0.82 -17.03
CA LYS A 333 4.42 -0.59 -17.46
C LYS A 333 3.34 -1.44 -16.82
N VAL A 334 3.11 -1.25 -15.52
CA VAL A 334 2.04 -1.93 -14.76
C VAL A 334 0.66 -1.60 -15.31
N PHE A 335 0.34 -0.32 -15.52
CA PHE A 335 -0.94 0.10 -16.08
C PHE A 335 -1.17 -0.49 -17.48
N ARG A 336 -0.17 -0.39 -18.38
CA ARG A 336 -0.26 -0.97 -19.72
C ARG A 336 -0.42 -2.49 -19.66
N ALA A 337 0.31 -3.17 -18.77
CA ALA A 337 0.21 -4.62 -18.61
C ALA A 337 -1.18 -5.04 -18.11
N LEU A 338 -1.80 -4.31 -17.18
CA LEU A 338 -3.17 -4.57 -16.73
C LEU A 338 -4.20 -4.42 -17.86
N VAL A 339 -4.09 -3.35 -18.65
CA VAL A 339 -4.96 -3.12 -19.81
C VAL A 339 -4.77 -4.23 -20.85
N ASN A 340 -3.53 -4.56 -21.19
CA ASN A 340 -3.21 -5.63 -22.14
C ASN A 340 -3.71 -6.99 -21.65
N THR A 341 -3.50 -7.32 -20.38
CA THR A 341 -3.98 -8.56 -19.76
C THR A 341 -5.50 -8.67 -19.89
N ARG A 342 -6.23 -7.58 -19.61
CA ARG A 342 -7.69 -7.54 -19.78
C ARG A 342 -8.11 -7.74 -21.23
N VAL A 343 -7.43 -7.10 -22.19
CA VAL A 343 -7.70 -7.26 -23.62
C VAL A 343 -7.43 -8.70 -24.07
N SER A 344 -6.32 -9.30 -23.66
CA SER A 344 -6.01 -10.71 -23.94
C SER A 344 -7.08 -11.63 -23.37
N LEU A 345 -7.51 -11.41 -22.12
CA LEU A 345 -8.62 -12.16 -21.53
C LEU A 345 -9.93 -11.98 -22.30
N LEU A 346 -10.29 -10.76 -22.70
CA LEU A 346 -11.48 -10.51 -23.52
C LEU A 346 -11.44 -11.30 -24.84
N ASN A 347 -10.31 -11.27 -25.53
CA ASN A 347 -10.13 -11.98 -26.79
C ASN A 347 -10.20 -13.51 -26.62
N ILE A 348 -9.68 -14.03 -25.51
CA ILE A 348 -9.74 -15.46 -25.17
C ILE A 348 -11.17 -15.88 -24.79
N LEU A 349 -11.89 -15.05 -24.02
CA LEU A 349 -13.22 -15.38 -23.47
C LEU A 349 -14.38 -15.07 -24.43
N SER A 350 -14.14 -14.22 -25.43
CA SER A 350 -15.09 -13.85 -26.48
C SER A 350 -14.36 -13.81 -27.82
N PRO A 351 -14.00 -14.96 -28.40
CA PRO A 351 -13.45 -14.98 -29.75
C PRO A 351 -14.50 -14.37 -30.68
N ALA A 352 -14.18 -13.22 -31.29
CA ALA A 352 -14.99 -12.66 -32.35
C ALA A 352 -15.01 -13.69 -33.49
N PHE A 353 -16.20 -14.18 -33.84
CA PHE A 353 -16.42 -15.04 -34.99
C PHE A 353 -16.33 -14.25 -36.29
#